data_AF-A0A6L7XS75-F1
#
_entry.id   AF-A0A6L7XS75-F1
#
_cell.length_a   1.000
_cell.length_b   1.000
_cell.length_c   1.000
_cell.angle_alpha   90.00
_cell.angle_beta   90.00
_cell.angle_gamma   90.00
#
_symmetry.space_group_name_H-M   'P 1'
#
loop_
_entity.id
_entity.type
_entity.pdbx_description
1 polymer ?
#
loop_
_entity_poly.entity_id
_entity_poly.type
_entity_poly.pdbx_seq_one_letter_code
_entity_poly.pdbx_strand_id
1 'polypeptide(L)'
;MHDPTRPRAVAVGAGLLLLAAAVLALGWATGFDAVDSNGARVFFVVLWAYLGYTALSGQGWARHAILAVFVAKLWGVFNAPSLAAGVATLTGTEATAEVLVLAALVVLWLPSARRWFAESALRMHAEVP
;
A
#
# COMPACT_ATOMS: atom_id res chain seq x y z
N MET A 1 -14.06 15.49 -2.72
CA MET A 1 -14.22 15.71 -4.18
C MET A 1 -14.03 14.38 -4.91
N HIS A 2 -15.09 13.84 -5.51
CA HIS A 2 -15.01 12.69 -6.40
C HIS A 2 -14.76 13.26 -7.80
N ASP A 3 -13.56 13.11 -8.35
CA ASP A 3 -13.28 13.51 -9.74
C ASP A 3 -13.94 12.46 -10.67
N PRO A 4 -14.97 12.82 -11.46
CA PRO A 4 -15.65 11.88 -12.36
C PRO A 4 -14.75 11.36 -13.49
N THR A 5 -13.57 11.97 -13.70
CA THR A 5 -12.57 11.50 -14.67
C THR A 5 -11.63 10.41 -14.12
N ARG A 6 -11.73 10.07 -12.82
CA ARG A 6 -10.83 9.11 -12.18
C ARG A 6 -11.03 7.70 -12.76
N PRO A 7 -9.98 7.07 -13.33
CA PRO A 7 -10.07 5.72 -13.84
C PRO A 7 -10.45 4.72 -12.74
N ARG A 8 -11.28 3.72 -13.08
CA ARG A 8 -11.65 2.62 -12.16
C ARG A 8 -10.43 1.93 -11.56
N ALA A 9 -9.34 1.80 -12.32
CA ALA A 9 -8.08 1.24 -11.84
C ALA A 9 -7.53 1.97 -10.61
N VAL A 10 -7.65 3.29 -10.51
CA VAL A 10 -7.19 4.05 -9.34
C VAL A 10 -8.04 3.72 -8.12
N ALA A 11 -9.36 3.69 -8.28
CA ALA A 11 -10.28 3.34 -7.19
C ALA A 11 -10.06 1.90 -6.70
N VAL A 12 -9.90 0.95 -7.62
CA VAL A 12 -9.61 -0.45 -7.29
C VAL A 12 -8.26 -0.58 -6.61
N GLY A 13 -7.20 0.00 -7.17
CA GLY A 13 -5.85 -0.08 -6.60
C GLY A 13 -5.78 0.52 -5.20
N ALA A 14 -6.41 1.68 -4.97
CA ALA A 14 -6.47 2.26 -3.64
C ALA A 14 -7.36 1.46 -2.68
N GLY A 15 -8.49 0.93 -3.16
CA GLY A 15 -9.36 0.04 -2.38
C GLY A 15 -8.62 -1.21 -1.90
N LEU A 16 -7.77 -1.79 -2.74
CA LEU A 16 -6.91 -2.92 -2.38
C LEU A 16 -5.90 -2.56 -1.28
N LEU A 17 -5.33 -1.35 -1.29
CA LEU A 17 -4.44 -0.88 -0.21
C LEU A 17 -5.18 -0.67 1.11
N LEU A 18 -6.39 -0.09 1.06
CA LEU A 18 -7.25 0.06 2.23
C LEU A 18 -7.69 -1.30 2.79
N LEU A 19 -8.00 -2.25 1.90
CA LEU A 19 -8.32 -3.62 2.29
C LEU A 19 -7.10 -4.33 2.91
N ALA A 20 -5.90 -4.13 2.38
CA ALA A 20 -4.68 -4.66 2.97
C ALA A 20 -4.47 -4.12 4.39
N ALA A 21 -4.69 -2.82 4.61
CA ALA A 21 -4.64 -2.22 5.94
C ALA A 21 -5.69 -2.83 6.88
N ALA A 22 -6.92 -3.04 6.41
CA ALA A 22 -7.98 -3.67 7.19
C ALA A 22 -7.67 -5.13 7.54
N VAL A 23 -7.12 -5.92 6.60
CA VAL A 23 -6.71 -7.31 6.85
C VAL A 23 -5.60 -7.37 7.89
N LEU A 24 -4.60 -6.48 7.81
CA LEU A 24 -3.55 -6.37 8.82
C LEU A 24 -4.12 -5.97 10.20
N ALA A 25 -5.04 -5.02 10.24
CA ALA A 25 -5.70 -4.59 11.47
C ALA A 25 -6.54 -5.72 12.10
N LEU A 26 -7.27 -6.49 11.28
CA LEU A 26 -8.06 -7.64 11.74
C LEU A 26 -7.16 -8.78 12.22
N GLY A 27 -6.08 -9.08 11.48
CA GLY A 27 -5.09 -10.08 11.89
C GLY A 27 -4.39 -9.73 13.20
N TRP A 28 -4.25 -8.44 13.49
CA TRP A 28 -3.82 -7.97 14.80
C TRP A 28 -4.91 -8.15 15.87
N ALA A 29 -6.16 -7.77 15.58
CA ALA A 29 -7.26 -7.89 16.53
C ALA A 29 -7.58 -9.34 16.94
N THR A 30 -7.22 -10.33 16.11
CA THR A 30 -7.46 -11.76 16.37
C THR A 30 -6.20 -12.55 16.75
N GLY A 31 -5.02 -11.92 16.75
CA GLY A 31 -3.72 -12.57 16.99
C GLY A 31 -3.25 -12.55 18.46
N PHE A 32 -2.79 -13.71 18.95
CA PHE A 32 -2.38 -14.02 20.34
C PHE A 32 -1.08 -13.35 20.86
N ASP A 33 -0.53 -12.33 20.21
CA ASP A 33 0.74 -11.68 20.59
C ASP A 33 0.54 -10.19 20.95
N ALA A 34 -0.23 -9.93 22.01
CA ALA A 34 -0.62 -8.58 22.40
C ALA A 34 0.49 -7.75 23.07
N VAL A 35 1.66 -8.30 23.39
CA VAL A 35 2.54 -7.68 24.41
C VAL A 35 3.94 -7.23 23.94
N ASP A 36 4.54 -7.80 22.89
CA ASP A 36 5.93 -7.44 22.56
C ASP A 36 6.09 -6.65 21.24
N SER A 37 6.44 -5.36 21.35
CA SER A 37 6.91 -4.48 20.27
C SER A 37 5.98 -4.32 19.04
N ASN A 38 4.79 -3.75 19.24
CA ASN A 38 3.77 -3.59 18.21
C ASN A 38 3.88 -2.33 17.30
N GLY A 39 4.88 -1.47 17.51
CA GLY A 39 5.02 -0.21 16.78
C GLY A 39 5.15 -0.37 15.25
N ALA A 40 5.93 -1.36 14.81
CA ALA A 40 6.13 -1.62 13.38
C ALA A 40 4.85 -2.11 12.68
N ARG A 41 4.04 -2.93 13.36
CA ARG A 41 2.78 -3.46 12.80
C ARG A 41 1.75 -2.36 12.61
N VAL A 42 1.54 -1.52 13.64
CA VAL A 42 0.65 -0.35 13.56
C VAL A 42 1.13 0.63 12.49
N PHE A 43 2.44 0.85 12.40
CA PHE A 43 3.03 1.68 11.36
C PHE A 43 2.63 1.21 9.95
N PHE A 44 2.75 -0.09 9.64
CA PHE A 44 2.36 -0.60 8.32
C PHE A 44 0.85 -0.50 8.04
N VAL A 45 -0.01 -0.73 9.04
CA VAL A 45 -1.46 -0.54 8.89
C VAL A 45 -1.77 0.91 8.49
N VAL A 46 -1.25 1.87 9.27
CA VAL A 46 -1.47 3.30 9.02
C VAL A 46 -0.83 3.74 7.71
N LEU A 47 0.37 3.23 7.39
CA LEU A 47 1.07 3.54 6.16
C LEU A 47 0.28 3.09 4.92
N TRP A 48 -0.23 1.87 4.89
CA TRP A 48 -1.03 1.40 3.74
C TRP A 48 -2.36 2.13 3.62
N ALA A 49 -3.02 2.43 4.75
CA ALA A 49 -4.24 3.23 4.75
C ALA A 49 -3.99 4.64 4.19
N TYR A 50 -2.91 5.28 4.64
CA TYR A 50 -2.49 6.61 4.18
C TYR A 50 -2.12 6.60 2.69
N LEU A 51 -1.35 5.61 2.22
CA LEU A 51 -0.99 5.48 0.82
C LEU A 51 -2.21 5.19 -0.07
N GLY A 52 -3.18 4.41 0.40
CA GLY A 52 -4.47 4.21 -0.28
C GLY A 52 -5.25 5.51 -0.42
N TYR A 53 -5.38 6.28 0.67
CA TYR A 53 -6.00 7.61 0.64
C TYR A 53 -5.26 8.58 -0.29
N THR A 54 -3.94 8.58 -0.24
CA THR A 54 -3.07 9.43 -1.06
C THR A 54 -3.18 9.08 -2.55
N ALA A 55 -3.30 7.79 -2.87
CA ALA A 55 -3.57 7.33 -4.23
C ALA A 55 -4.97 7.77 -4.71
N LEU A 56 -5.98 7.74 -3.84
CA LEU A 56 -7.32 8.27 -4.16
C LEU A 56 -7.29 9.78 -4.40
N SER A 57 -6.51 10.54 -3.66
CA SER A 57 -6.45 12.00 -3.85
C SER A 57 -5.71 12.42 -5.13
N GLY A 58 -5.08 11.49 -5.85
CA GLY A 58 -4.41 11.78 -7.13
C GLY A 58 -3.01 12.36 -6.99
N GLN A 59 -2.42 12.21 -5.81
CA GLN A 59 -1.04 12.62 -5.56
C GLN A 59 -0.09 11.80 -6.46
N GLY A 60 0.56 12.47 -7.42
CA GLY A 60 1.38 11.81 -8.46
C GLY A 60 2.56 10.98 -7.91
N TRP A 61 3.06 11.35 -6.73
CA TRP A 61 4.12 10.62 -6.03
C TRP A 61 3.64 9.35 -5.33
N ALA A 62 2.32 9.19 -5.10
CA ALA A 62 1.74 8.08 -4.33
C ALA A 62 2.18 6.71 -4.86
N ARG A 63 2.14 6.54 -6.18
CA ARG A 63 2.56 5.30 -6.84
C ARG A 63 4.01 4.97 -6.51
N HIS A 64 4.93 5.89 -6.72
CA HIS A 64 6.35 5.66 -6.45
C HIS A 64 6.61 5.35 -4.97
N ALA A 65 5.90 6.02 -4.05
CA ALA A 65 5.98 5.71 -2.63
C ALA A 65 5.49 4.29 -2.30
N ILE A 66 4.36 3.85 -2.85
CA ILE A 66 3.84 2.48 -2.65
C ILE A 66 4.88 1.46 -3.14
N LEU A 67 5.48 1.67 -4.32
CA LEU A 67 6.52 0.78 -4.84
C LEU A 67 7.76 0.77 -3.94
N ALA A 68 8.26 1.94 -3.54
CA ALA A 68 9.44 2.05 -2.70
C ALA A 68 9.26 1.35 -1.34
N VAL A 69 8.11 1.55 -0.69
CA VAL A 69 7.76 0.89 0.58
C VAL A 69 7.68 -0.61 0.39
N PHE A 70 7.02 -1.09 -0.68
CA PHE A 70 6.91 -2.51 -0.96
C PHE A 70 8.28 -3.17 -1.21
N VAL A 71 9.14 -2.53 -2.01
CA VAL A 71 10.51 -3.01 -2.26
C VAL A 71 11.35 -3.02 -0.99
N ALA A 72 11.28 -1.96 -0.17
CA ALA A 72 11.99 -1.91 1.11
C ALA A 72 11.54 -3.03 2.06
N LYS A 73 10.24 -3.34 2.08
CA LYS A 73 9.68 -4.44 2.87
C LYS A 73 10.21 -5.80 2.38
N LEU A 74 10.17 -6.06 1.07
CA LEU A 74 10.75 -7.27 0.48
C LEU A 74 12.25 -7.39 0.78
N TRP A 75 12.99 -6.30 0.65
CA TRP A 75 14.41 -6.27 0.98
C TRP A 75 14.68 -6.70 2.43
N GLY A 76 13.85 -6.24 3.38
CA GLY A 76 13.92 -6.68 4.76
C GLY A 76 13.73 -8.19 4.94
N VAL A 77 12.81 -8.80 4.17
CA VAL A 77 12.60 -10.26 4.18
C VAL A 77 13.81 -11.01 3.62
N PHE A 78 14.39 -10.53 2.51
CA PHE A 78 15.55 -11.18 1.88
C PHE A 78 16.83 -11.07 2.71
N ASN A 79 16.98 -10.00 3.51
CA ASN A 79 18.14 -9.80 4.37
C ASN A 79 17.92 -10.32 5.80
N ALA A 80 16.83 -11.06 6.05
CA ALA A 80 16.65 -11.75 7.31
C ALA A 80 17.76 -12.82 7.50
N PRO A 81 18.19 -13.11 8.74
CA PRO A 81 19.29 -14.05 9.03
C PRO A 81 19.12 -15.45 8.40
N SER A 82 17.88 -15.85 8.09
CA SER A 82 17.59 -16.90 7.13
C SER A 82 16.24 -16.68 6.47
N LEU A 83 16.14 -16.99 5.17
CA LEU A 83 14.91 -16.87 4.38
C LEU A 83 13.80 -17.78 4.94
N ALA A 84 14.18 -18.97 5.42
CA ALA A 84 13.27 -19.91 6.06
C ALA A 84 12.68 -19.36 7.38
N ALA A 85 13.47 -18.64 8.20
CA ALA A 85 12.94 -17.97 9.38
C ALA A 85 12.02 -16.80 9.01
N GLY A 86 12.38 -16.00 7.99
CA GLY A 86 11.56 -14.88 7.53
C GLY A 86 10.19 -15.33 6.97
N VAL A 87 10.15 -16.45 6.26
CA VAL A 87 8.90 -17.05 5.76
C VAL A 87 8.13 -17.78 6.87
N ALA A 88 8.80 -18.41 7.83
CA ALA A 88 8.14 -19.06 8.97
C ALA A 88 7.47 -18.04 9.92
N THR A 89 7.94 -16.79 9.95
CA THR A 89 7.32 -15.70 10.71
C THR A 89 6.17 -14.99 9.96
N LEU A 90 5.99 -15.26 8.67
CA LEU A 90 4.92 -14.66 7.86
C LEU A 90 3.58 -15.30 8.22
N THR A 91 2.74 -14.54 8.91
CA THR A 91 1.37 -14.97 9.22
C THR A 91 0.52 -15.01 7.95
N GLY A 92 -0.53 -15.84 7.94
CA GLY A 92 -1.46 -15.90 6.80
C GLY A 92 -2.12 -14.55 6.49
N THR A 93 -2.33 -13.71 7.51
CA THR A 93 -2.87 -12.35 7.38
C THR A 93 -1.86 -11.40 6.74
N GLU A 94 -0.58 -11.46 7.12
CA GLU A 94 0.49 -10.70 6.48
C GLU A 94 0.66 -11.13 5.02
N ALA A 95 0.72 -12.43 4.72
CA ALA A 95 0.82 -12.94 3.35
C ALA A 95 -0.36 -12.45 2.49
N THR A 96 -1.58 -12.47 3.02
CA THR A 96 -2.77 -11.97 2.33
C THR A 96 -2.65 -10.47 2.04
N ALA A 97 -2.21 -9.69 3.02
CA ALA A 97 -2.01 -8.25 2.84
C ALA A 97 -0.95 -7.93 1.77
N GLU A 98 0.13 -8.71 1.70
CA GLU A 98 1.15 -8.53 0.66
C GLU A 98 0.62 -8.80 -0.74
N VAL A 99 -0.19 -9.84 -0.90
CA VAL A 99 -0.85 -10.15 -2.18
C VAL A 99 -1.77 -9.00 -2.61
N LEU A 100 -2.50 -8.41 -1.66
CA LEU A 100 -3.35 -7.25 -1.92
C LEU A 100 -2.53 -6.01 -2.31
N VAL A 101 -1.42 -5.73 -1.63
CA VAL A 101 -0.51 -4.63 -1.97
C VAL A 101 0.12 -4.84 -3.35
N LEU A 102 0.54 -6.07 -3.67
CA LEU A 102 1.08 -6.40 -4.99
C LEU A 102 0.02 -6.24 -6.08
N ALA A 103 -1.21 -6.70 -5.85
CA ALA A 103 -2.32 -6.49 -6.78
C ALA A 103 -2.61 -5.00 -6.97
N ALA A 104 -2.60 -4.21 -5.89
CA ALA A 104 -2.75 -2.77 -5.95
C ALA A 104 -1.67 -2.12 -6.82
N LEU A 105 -0.40 -2.51 -6.63
CA LEU A 105 0.73 -2.07 -7.45
C LEU A 105 0.50 -2.39 -8.93
N VAL A 106 0.12 -3.61 -9.28
CA VAL A 106 -0.15 -3.98 -10.68
C VAL A 106 -1.25 -3.10 -11.27
N VAL A 107 -2.37 -2.95 -10.56
CA VAL A 107 -3.52 -2.16 -11.02
C VAL A 107 -3.16 -0.68 -11.19
N LEU A 108 -2.43 -0.08 -10.24
CA LEU A 108 -2.01 1.32 -10.29
C LEU A 108 -0.98 1.58 -11.39
N TRP A 109 -0.33 0.54 -11.92
CA TRP A 109 0.62 0.64 -13.04
C TRP A 109 -0.03 0.37 -14.39
N LEU A 110 -1.34 0.15 -14.46
CA LEU A 110 -2.06 0.11 -15.73
C LEU A 110 -1.99 1.47 -16.44
N PRO A 111 -1.93 1.51 -17.79
CA PRO A 111 -1.74 2.74 -18.55
C PRO A 111 -2.73 3.86 -18.21
N SER A 112 -3.99 3.50 -17.92
CA SER A 112 -5.05 4.46 -17.55
C SER A 112 -4.76 5.14 -16.21
N ALA A 113 -4.36 4.39 -15.18
CA ALA A 113 -3.93 4.96 -13.91
C ALA A 113 -2.66 5.81 -14.09
N ARG A 114 -1.68 5.34 -14.89
CA ARG A 114 -0.43 6.08 -15.12
C ARG A 114 -0.67 7.48 -15.68
N ARG A 115 -1.48 7.58 -16.73
CA ARG A 115 -1.81 8.86 -17.37
C ARG A 115 -2.51 9.80 -16.38
N TRP A 116 -3.48 9.27 -15.64
CA TRP A 116 -4.22 10.07 -14.67
C TRP A 116 -3.34 10.63 -13.54
N PHE A 117 -2.40 9.84 -13.00
CA PHE A 117 -1.45 10.35 -12.00
C PHE A 117 -0.49 11.41 -12.56
N ALA A 118 -0.05 11.27 -13.82
CA ALA A 118 0.79 12.26 -14.48
C ALA A 118 0.04 13.59 -14.69
N GLU A 119 -1.21 13.52 -15.17
CA GLU A 119 -2.09 14.68 -15.32
C GLU A 119 -2.40 15.33 -13.97
N SER A 120 -2.64 14.54 -12.93
CA SER A 120 -2.91 15.05 -11.58
C SER A 120 -1.70 15.78 -11.00
N ALA A 121 -0.48 15.28 -11.26
CA ALA A 121 0.76 15.98 -10.89
C ALA A 121 0.90 17.34 -11.57
N LEU A 122 0.60 17.42 -12.87
CA LEU A 122 0.64 18.67 -13.62
C LEU A 122 -0.37 19.70 -13.09
N ARG A 123 -1.59 19.26 -12.74
CA ARG A 123 -2.61 20.13 -12.13
C ARG A 123 -2.12 20.74 -10.81
N MET A 124 -1.53 19.93 -9.94
CA MET A 124 -1.02 20.41 -8.65
C MET A 124 0.10 21.44 -8.79
N HIS A 125 0.98 21.30 -9.80
CA HIS A 125 2.01 22.30 -10.08
C HIS A 125 1.45 23.61 -10.65
N ALA A 126 0.32 23.56 -11.36
CA ALA A 126 -0.31 24.75 -11.93
C ALA A 126 -1.10 25.58 -10.89
N GLU A 127 -1.49 24.98 -9.76
CA GLU A 127 -2.25 25.63 -8.69
C GLU A 127 -1.37 26.28 -7.61
N VAL A 128 -0.04 26.18 -7.70
CA VAL A 128 0.91 26.85 -6.80
C VAL A 128 1.36 28.17 -7.44
N PRO A 129 0.87 29.33 -6.96
CA PRO A 129 1.25 30.65 -7.49
C PRO A 129 2.68 31.08 -7.14
#